data_AF-A0A660ZFF9-F1
#
_entry.id   AF-A0A660ZFF9-F1
#
_cell.length_a   1.000
_cell.length_b   1.000
_cell.length_c   1.000
_cell.angle_alpha   90.00
_cell.angle_beta   90.00
_cell.angle_gamma   90.00
#
_symmetry.space_group_name_H-M   'P 1'
#
loop_
_entity.id
_entity.type
_entity.pdbx_description
1 polymer ?
#
loop_
_entity_poly.entity_id
_entity_poly.type
_entity_poly.pdbx_seq_one_letter_code
_entity_poly.pdbx_strand_id
1 'polypeptide(L)'
;LPDGTIIDTIPGPTDCTDTLVKLLNTDTFDIMVTSGHASSHDWQLHYPDPGLEGFFRSYMGQVYGDPHEGPDINIESTNPKIYYAPGNCLIGLVSDFDCMVLSWIRSGGAHQYIGYTVETWHGYMGWGISYYFLRFAGRYDFQESHYFNNQSLLFDLDRGTPGTDSTGLEHDRDVVAFYGDPACRMSLYPVTDPLYTEELTVHQGSERDTFTYRITMVQEGTPGTPGGRQPIAFLPYRIDSAEVLSTDAYDVVITDDFVLMQIWKQGDDPLEPGDTREVTFTAKRALSVCEGRGSSPDRFLDVGSCPAIEGLSFSLSLTEAGLVRINIYNSAGRKLSTLRKHLSAGRHRIALGSEYFGASGIYFVEAIANGKREIARVVWLKN
;
A
#
# COMPACT_ATOMS: atom_id res chain seq x y z
N LEU A 1 23.64 11.32 -6.53
CA LEU A 1 22.59 10.90 -5.59
C LEU A 1 22.21 12.13 -4.79
N PRO A 2 20.92 12.36 -4.50
CA PRO A 2 20.53 13.42 -3.56
C PRO A 2 21.24 13.17 -2.22
N ASP A 3 21.79 14.22 -1.61
CA ASP A 3 22.62 14.16 -0.39
C ASP A 3 21.84 14.54 0.89
N GLY A 4 20.53 14.72 0.78
CA GLY A 4 19.65 15.07 1.89
C GLY A 4 19.72 16.55 2.30
N THR A 5 20.42 17.40 1.55
CA THR A 5 20.49 18.83 1.86
C THR A 5 19.12 19.50 1.79
N ILE A 6 18.66 20.03 2.92
CA ILE A 6 17.47 20.89 2.97
C ILE A 6 17.90 22.30 2.56
N ILE A 7 17.26 22.83 1.52
CA ILE A 7 17.47 24.21 1.06
C ILE A 7 16.28 25.05 1.55
N ASP A 8 16.43 25.69 2.70
CA ASP A 8 15.34 26.38 3.42
C ASP A 8 15.28 27.91 3.16
N THR A 9 15.86 28.40 2.05
CA THR A 9 16.11 29.85 1.88
C THR A 9 16.00 30.36 0.45
N ILE A 10 15.15 29.76 -0.39
CA ILE A 10 14.80 30.36 -1.68
C ILE A 10 13.58 31.25 -1.44
N PRO A 11 13.71 32.60 -1.37
CA PRO A 11 12.53 33.45 -1.31
C PRO A 11 11.68 33.20 -2.56
N GLY A 12 10.50 32.62 -2.34
CA GLY A 12 9.51 32.42 -3.39
C GLY A 12 8.76 33.71 -3.71
N PRO A 13 8.17 33.83 -4.91
CA PRO A 13 7.19 34.87 -5.18
C PRO A 13 6.01 34.76 -4.19
N THR A 14 5.27 35.85 -4.00
CA THR A 14 4.04 35.81 -3.20
C THR A 14 3.07 34.79 -3.76
N ASP A 15 2.90 34.69 -5.10
CA ASP A 15 2.18 33.60 -5.75
C ASP A 15 3.15 32.56 -6.32
N CYS A 16 3.18 31.37 -5.72
CA CYS A 16 4.04 30.28 -6.17
C CYS A 16 3.40 29.37 -7.25
N THR A 17 2.17 29.64 -7.70
CA THR A 17 1.42 28.76 -8.61
C THR A 17 2.20 28.45 -9.89
N ASP A 18 2.64 29.50 -10.61
CA ASP A 18 3.42 29.35 -11.85
C ASP A 18 4.74 28.62 -11.61
N THR A 19 5.43 28.91 -10.51
CA THR A 19 6.66 28.21 -10.12
C THR A 19 6.42 26.71 -9.95
N LEU A 20 5.39 26.32 -9.18
CA LEU A 20 5.08 24.92 -8.93
C LEU A 20 4.63 24.18 -10.21
N VAL A 21 3.77 24.80 -11.03
CA VAL A 21 3.34 24.20 -12.30
C VAL A 21 4.54 23.99 -13.24
N LYS A 22 5.44 24.98 -13.35
CA LYS A 22 6.66 24.84 -14.15
C LYS A 22 7.54 23.71 -13.67
N LEU A 23 7.72 23.55 -12.36
CA LEU A 23 8.49 22.46 -11.77
C LEU A 23 7.84 21.09 -12.01
N LEU A 24 6.51 20.99 -11.94
CA LEU A 24 5.82 19.73 -12.25
C LEU A 24 5.99 19.36 -13.73
N ASN A 25 5.92 20.34 -14.62
CA ASN A 25 6.08 20.15 -16.06
C ASN A 25 7.53 19.91 -16.51
N THR A 26 8.55 20.00 -15.63
CA THR A 26 9.91 19.58 -15.99
C THR A 26 10.09 18.07 -16.01
N ASP A 27 9.12 17.32 -15.46
CA ASP A 27 9.17 15.88 -15.31
C ASP A 27 10.34 15.38 -14.43
N THR A 28 10.84 16.23 -13.51
CA THR A 28 11.98 15.90 -12.63
C THR A 28 11.63 15.67 -11.17
N PHE A 29 10.36 15.83 -10.77
CA PHE A 29 9.91 15.68 -9.38
C PHE A 29 9.05 14.43 -9.20
N ASP A 30 9.44 13.60 -8.24
CA ASP A 30 8.84 12.29 -8.00
C ASP A 30 7.71 12.32 -6.97
N ILE A 31 7.62 13.40 -6.17
CA ILE A 31 6.61 13.56 -5.11
C ILE A 31 6.14 15.01 -5.08
N MET A 32 4.83 15.21 -5.08
CA MET A 32 4.18 16.48 -4.73
C MET A 32 3.46 16.29 -3.39
N VAL A 33 3.77 17.15 -2.41
CA VAL A 33 3.14 17.12 -1.09
C VAL A 33 2.30 18.37 -0.90
N THR A 34 1.06 18.22 -0.45
CA THR A 34 0.12 19.34 -0.26
C THR A 34 -0.59 19.25 1.09
N SER A 35 -1.00 20.41 1.61
CA SER A 35 -1.82 20.54 2.82
C SER A 35 -2.55 21.88 2.78
N GLY A 36 -3.59 22.03 3.59
CA GLY A 36 -4.38 23.27 3.67
C GLY A 36 -5.76 23.13 3.02
N HIS A 37 -6.38 24.26 2.71
CA HIS A 37 -7.76 24.28 2.21
C HIS A 37 -7.85 23.65 0.83
N ALA A 38 -8.81 22.74 0.69
CA ALA A 38 -9.07 22.02 -0.54
C ALA A 38 -10.54 21.58 -0.61
N SER A 39 -10.95 21.29 -1.82
CA SER A 39 -12.19 20.58 -2.15
C SER A 39 -11.86 19.36 -3.00
N SER A 40 -12.87 18.65 -3.51
CA SER A 40 -12.65 17.62 -4.53
C SER A 40 -12.17 18.18 -5.88
N HIS A 41 -12.21 19.50 -6.10
CA HIS A 41 -11.94 20.15 -7.38
C HIS A 41 -10.81 21.18 -7.33
N ASP A 42 -10.33 21.53 -6.14
CA ASP A 42 -9.29 22.54 -5.99
C ASP A 42 -8.46 22.37 -4.70
N TRP A 43 -7.25 22.92 -4.74
CA TRP A 43 -6.38 23.14 -3.59
C TRP A 43 -5.93 24.60 -3.60
N GLN A 44 -6.13 25.28 -2.47
CA GLN A 44 -5.71 26.66 -2.26
C GLN A 44 -4.28 26.69 -1.75
N LEU A 45 -3.41 27.46 -2.41
CA LEU A 45 -2.02 27.61 -1.96
C LEU A 45 -1.94 28.51 -0.72
N HIS A 46 -2.80 29.54 -0.64
CA HIS A 46 -2.90 30.38 0.55
C HIS A 46 -3.56 29.66 1.73
N TYR A 47 -3.12 29.96 2.95
CA TYR A 47 -3.77 29.49 4.17
C TYR A 47 -3.72 30.56 5.26
N PRO A 48 -4.82 30.79 6.03
CA PRO A 48 -6.12 30.11 5.96
C PRO A 48 -7.12 30.77 4.98
N ASP A 49 -7.05 32.07 4.76
CA ASP A 49 -7.97 32.77 3.86
C ASP A 49 -7.47 32.75 2.42
N PRO A 50 -8.30 33.07 1.40
CA PRO A 50 -7.80 33.38 0.06
C PRO A 50 -6.90 34.62 0.09
N GLY A 51 -5.84 34.64 -0.72
CA GLY A 51 -4.86 35.71 -0.73
C GLY A 51 -4.32 36.03 -2.12
N LEU A 52 -3.09 36.52 -2.14
CA LEU A 52 -2.36 36.82 -3.38
C LEU A 52 -1.70 35.56 -3.99
N GLU A 53 -1.96 34.38 -3.44
CA GLU A 53 -1.58 33.08 -4.02
C GLU A 53 -2.74 32.49 -4.81
N GLY A 54 -2.40 31.71 -5.84
CA GLY A 54 -3.37 31.01 -6.68
C GLY A 54 -3.86 29.68 -6.11
N PHE A 55 -4.39 28.86 -7.02
CA PHE A 55 -4.98 27.56 -6.77
C PHE A 55 -4.39 26.51 -7.70
N PHE A 56 -4.51 25.26 -7.31
CA PHE A 56 -4.54 24.15 -8.26
C PHE A 56 -5.98 23.73 -8.42
N ARG A 57 -6.42 23.51 -9.65
CA ARG A 57 -7.78 23.13 -9.97
C ARG A 57 -7.82 21.94 -10.92
N SER A 58 -8.98 21.32 -10.99
CA SER A 58 -9.24 20.21 -11.89
C SER A 58 -10.50 20.40 -12.73
N TYR A 59 -10.43 19.97 -13.99
CA TYR A 59 -11.57 19.96 -14.90
C TYR A 59 -11.36 18.93 -16.02
N MET A 60 -12.34 18.04 -16.25
CA MET A 60 -12.32 17.01 -17.30
C MET A 60 -11.01 16.21 -17.37
N GLY A 61 -10.47 15.79 -16.21
CA GLY A 61 -9.21 15.05 -16.11
C GLY A 61 -7.93 15.88 -16.37
N GLN A 62 -8.05 17.19 -16.51
CA GLN A 62 -6.94 18.14 -16.54
C GLN A 62 -6.73 18.72 -15.14
N VAL A 63 -5.51 18.65 -14.61
CA VAL A 63 -5.09 19.47 -13.46
C VAL A 63 -4.29 20.67 -13.97
N TYR A 64 -4.55 21.84 -13.41
CA TYR A 64 -3.92 23.10 -13.84
C TYR A 64 -3.72 24.04 -12.65
N GLY A 65 -2.73 24.92 -12.75
CA GLY A 65 -2.59 26.04 -11.84
C GLY A 65 -3.43 27.23 -12.30
N ASP A 66 -4.11 27.87 -11.37
CA ASP A 66 -4.90 29.10 -11.51
C ASP A 66 -4.21 30.18 -10.67
N PRO A 67 -3.21 30.90 -11.23
CA PRO A 67 -2.48 31.92 -10.48
C PRO A 67 -3.38 33.10 -10.11
N HIS A 68 -3.01 33.85 -9.06
CA HIS A 68 -3.75 35.03 -8.60
C HIS A 68 -3.96 36.07 -9.72
N GLU A 69 -2.94 36.24 -10.58
CA GLU A 69 -3.02 37.04 -11.79
C GLU A 69 -2.44 36.28 -12.98
N GLY A 70 -3.12 36.37 -14.13
CA GLY A 70 -2.67 35.77 -15.38
C GLY A 70 -3.58 34.62 -15.85
N PRO A 71 -3.16 33.90 -16.90
CA PRO A 71 -3.91 32.77 -17.41
C PRO A 71 -3.64 31.49 -16.60
N ASP A 72 -4.60 30.57 -16.65
CA ASP A 72 -4.43 29.18 -16.20
C ASP A 72 -3.26 28.50 -16.92
N ILE A 73 -2.58 27.61 -16.20
CA ILE A 73 -1.40 26.89 -16.70
C ILE A 73 -1.62 25.39 -16.51
N ASN A 74 -1.79 24.66 -17.60
CA ASN A 74 -1.93 23.20 -17.55
C ASN A 74 -0.69 22.53 -16.96
N ILE A 75 -0.95 21.50 -16.16
CA ILE A 75 0.07 20.55 -15.73
C ILE A 75 -0.02 19.34 -16.67
N GLU A 76 1.08 19.04 -17.34
CA GLU A 76 1.22 17.95 -18.30
C GLU A 76 2.49 17.18 -17.93
N SER A 77 2.40 16.42 -16.84
CA SER A 77 3.53 15.65 -16.33
C SER A 77 3.43 14.20 -16.76
N THR A 78 4.52 13.69 -17.37
CA THR A 78 4.62 12.30 -17.82
C THR A 78 5.49 11.45 -16.91
N ASN A 79 6.30 12.04 -16.01
CA ASN A 79 7.09 11.25 -15.08
C ASN A 79 6.22 10.67 -13.96
N PRO A 80 6.34 9.36 -13.67
CA PRO A 80 5.61 8.74 -12.57
C PRO A 80 5.89 9.45 -11.25
N LYS A 81 4.83 9.84 -10.53
CA LYS A 81 4.96 10.48 -9.23
C LYS A 81 3.93 10.03 -8.20
N ILE A 82 4.25 10.34 -6.95
CA ILE A 82 3.32 10.31 -5.84
C ILE A 82 2.68 11.69 -5.68
N TYR A 83 1.36 11.74 -5.58
CA TYR A 83 0.65 12.89 -5.02
C TYR A 83 0.24 12.58 -3.58
N TYR A 84 0.93 13.20 -2.62
CA TYR A 84 0.75 12.97 -1.19
C TYR A 84 0.03 14.17 -0.57
N ALA A 85 -1.28 14.05 -0.31
CA ALA A 85 -2.09 15.12 0.28
C ALA A 85 -2.54 14.80 1.72
N PRO A 86 -1.61 14.78 2.70
CA PRO A 86 -1.87 14.33 4.07
C PRO A 86 -2.76 15.28 4.89
N GLY A 87 -3.06 16.49 4.42
CA GLY A 87 -3.73 17.53 5.22
C GLY A 87 -4.72 18.37 4.43
N ASN A 88 -5.33 17.81 3.39
CA ASN A 88 -6.29 18.50 2.54
C ASN A 88 -7.69 17.90 2.66
N CYS A 89 -8.69 18.74 2.95
CA CYS A 89 -10.10 18.33 2.98
C CYS A 89 -10.57 17.87 1.59
N LEU A 90 -11.34 16.80 1.52
CA LEU A 90 -12.08 16.33 0.33
C LEU A 90 -11.25 16.07 -0.94
N ILE A 91 -9.94 16.31 -0.95
CA ILE A 91 -9.12 16.22 -2.16
C ILE A 91 -9.06 14.80 -2.72
N GLY A 92 -9.18 13.81 -1.83
CA GLY A 92 -9.29 12.40 -2.17
C GLY A 92 -10.71 11.95 -2.56
N LEU A 93 -11.72 12.82 -2.50
CA LEU A 93 -13.09 12.45 -2.86
C LEU A 93 -13.25 12.41 -4.39
N VAL A 94 -13.51 11.23 -4.94
CA VAL A 94 -13.96 11.06 -6.33
C VAL A 94 -15.45 11.40 -6.41
N SER A 95 -15.75 12.70 -6.47
CA SER A 95 -17.12 13.23 -6.53
C SER A 95 -17.72 13.17 -7.94
N ASP A 96 -16.89 13.38 -8.97
CA ASP A 96 -17.26 13.35 -10.39
C ASP A 96 -16.01 13.20 -11.29
N PHE A 97 -16.19 13.36 -12.61
CA PHE A 97 -15.12 13.28 -13.61
C PHE A 97 -14.14 14.45 -13.58
N ASP A 98 -14.50 15.55 -12.93
CA ASP A 98 -13.72 16.78 -12.86
C ASP A 98 -12.86 16.85 -11.59
N CYS A 99 -12.92 15.84 -10.72
CA CYS A 99 -12.20 15.84 -9.45
C CYS A 99 -10.66 15.78 -9.59
N MET A 100 -9.98 16.18 -8.51
CA MET A 100 -8.52 16.23 -8.40
C MET A 100 -7.89 14.85 -8.57
N VAL A 101 -8.48 13.80 -7.98
CA VAL A 101 -7.94 12.42 -8.06
C VAL A 101 -7.75 11.98 -9.51
N LEU A 102 -8.82 12.06 -10.33
CA LEU A 102 -8.78 11.62 -11.72
C LEU A 102 -7.88 12.51 -12.58
N SER A 103 -7.83 13.80 -12.27
CA SER A 103 -7.03 14.77 -13.01
C SER A 103 -5.54 14.62 -12.74
N TRP A 104 -5.15 14.38 -11.49
CA TRP A 104 -3.77 14.06 -11.12
C TRP A 104 -3.29 12.74 -11.74
N ILE A 105 -4.15 11.71 -11.75
CA ILE A 105 -3.81 10.42 -12.39
C ILE A 105 -3.63 10.58 -13.90
N ARG A 106 -4.43 11.43 -14.54
CA ARG A 106 -4.42 11.58 -16.00
C ARG A 106 -3.33 12.53 -16.52
N SER A 107 -3.32 13.78 -16.06
CA SER A 107 -2.45 14.85 -16.58
C SER A 107 -1.36 15.27 -15.59
N GLY A 108 -1.61 15.09 -14.29
CA GLY A 108 -0.62 15.39 -13.25
C GLY A 108 0.46 14.33 -13.04
N GLY A 109 0.42 13.19 -13.75
CA GLY A 109 1.43 12.11 -13.68
C GLY A 109 1.36 11.22 -12.44
N ALA A 110 0.34 11.37 -11.59
CA ALA A 110 0.23 10.61 -10.35
C ALA A 110 -0.03 9.11 -10.63
N HIS A 111 0.91 8.26 -10.23
CA HIS A 111 0.77 6.81 -10.28
C HIS A 111 0.27 6.25 -8.94
N GLN A 112 0.52 6.99 -7.87
CA GLN A 112 -0.03 6.76 -6.55
C GLN A 112 -0.49 8.09 -5.97
N TYR A 113 -1.64 8.09 -5.33
CA TYR A 113 -2.31 9.28 -4.82
C TYR A 113 -2.93 8.92 -3.47
N ILE A 114 -2.78 9.78 -2.48
CA ILE A 114 -3.60 9.71 -1.26
C ILE A 114 -4.28 11.04 -0.98
N GLY A 115 -5.45 10.98 -0.35
CA GLY A 115 -6.14 12.16 0.16
C GLY A 115 -7.34 11.81 1.03
N TYR A 116 -7.80 12.77 1.83
CA TYR A 116 -9.02 12.61 2.60
C TYR A 116 -10.25 12.73 1.69
N THR A 117 -11.22 11.83 1.92
CA THR A 117 -12.52 11.81 1.24
C THR A 117 -13.57 12.66 1.96
N VAL A 118 -13.22 13.21 3.12
CA VAL A 118 -14.05 14.07 3.99
C VAL A 118 -13.25 15.30 4.41
N GLU A 119 -13.90 16.23 5.13
CA GLU A 119 -13.19 17.30 5.84
C GLU A 119 -12.31 16.71 6.95
N THR A 120 -11.02 17.05 6.93
CA THR A 120 -10.02 16.50 7.87
C THR A 120 -9.66 17.51 8.96
N TRP A 121 -9.45 17.02 10.18
CA TRP A 121 -9.04 17.82 11.34
C TRP A 121 -8.03 17.12 12.25
N HIS A 122 -7.92 15.78 12.18
CA HIS A 122 -7.05 15.02 13.08
C HIS A 122 -5.70 14.69 12.47
N GLY A 123 -5.67 14.10 11.26
CA GLY A 123 -4.43 13.96 10.49
C GLY A 123 -3.58 12.72 10.80
N TYR A 124 -3.99 11.81 11.70
CA TYR A 124 -3.22 10.61 12.03
C TYR A 124 -2.93 9.75 10.79
N MET A 125 -3.96 9.47 9.99
CA MET A 125 -3.85 8.58 8.84
C MET A 125 -3.17 9.27 7.65
N GLY A 126 -3.41 10.55 7.41
CA GLY A 126 -2.75 11.32 6.36
C GLY A 126 -1.26 11.50 6.65
N TRP A 127 -0.92 12.21 7.73
CA TRP A 127 0.47 12.57 8.04
C TRP A 127 1.34 11.40 8.49
N GLY A 128 0.74 10.37 9.10
CA GLY A 128 1.45 9.22 9.64
C GLY A 128 2.18 8.37 8.60
N ILE A 129 1.77 8.45 7.32
CA ILE A 129 2.45 7.74 6.21
C ILE A 129 3.92 8.17 6.13
N SER A 130 4.19 9.47 6.36
CA SER A 130 5.55 10.01 6.35
C SER A 130 6.47 9.39 7.39
N TYR A 131 5.91 8.88 8.50
CA TYR A 131 6.71 8.20 9.52
C TYR A 131 7.37 6.95 8.95
N TYR A 132 6.66 6.10 8.24
CA TYR A 132 7.27 4.94 7.59
C TYR A 132 8.04 5.33 6.32
N PHE A 133 7.44 6.18 5.48
CA PHE A 133 7.97 6.45 4.15
C PHE A 133 9.23 7.31 4.14
N LEU A 134 9.26 8.40 4.92
CA LEU A 134 10.39 9.33 4.96
C LEU A 134 11.43 8.93 6.00
N ARG A 135 11.00 8.60 7.23
CA ARG A 135 11.94 8.29 8.33
C ARG A 135 12.64 6.96 8.16
N PHE A 136 12.06 6.04 7.40
CA PHE A 136 12.68 4.77 7.01
C PHE A 136 12.83 4.67 5.49
N ALA A 137 13.23 5.79 4.86
CA ALA A 137 13.44 5.89 3.42
C ALA A 137 14.26 4.70 2.88
N GLY A 138 13.73 4.05 1.84
CA GLY A 138 14.34 2.88 1.21
C GLY A 138 13.98 1.54 1.85
N ARG A 139 13.35 1.52 3.04
CA ARG A 139 12.89 0.30 3.69
C ARG A 139 11.48 -0.10 3.26
N TYR A 140 10.55 0.85 3.32
CA TYR A 140 9.17 0.65 2.88
C TYR A 140 8.91 1.48 1.63
N ASP A 141 8.05 0.97 0.76
CA ASP A 141 7.48 1.78 -0.30
C ASP A 141 6.24 2.55 0.20
N PHE A 142 5.71 3.44 -0.65
CA PHE A 142 4.65 4.37 -0.26
C PHE A 142 3.34 3.64 0.08
N GLN A 143 2.96 2.60 -0.67
CA GLN A 143 1.75 1.84 -0.40
C GLN A 143 1.87 0.96 0.85
N GLU A 144 3.05 0.38 1.11
CA GLU A 144 3.33 -0.31 2.37
C GLU A 144 3.26 0.66 3.56
N SER A 145 3.81 1.87 3.40
CA SER A 145 3.76 2.92 4.42
C SER A 145 2.32 3.35 4.74
N HIS A 146 1.46 3.45 3.72
CA HIS A 146 0.03 3.68 3.90
C HIS A 146 -0.62 2.53 4.69
N TYR A 147 -0.39 1.28 4.28
CA TYR A 147 -0.94 0.10 4.94
C TYR A 147 -0.51 0.01 6.42
N PHE A 148 0.79 0.16 6.70
CA PHE A 148 1.33 0.10 8.06
C PHE A 148 0.86 1.25 8.94
N ASN A 149 0.68 2.44 8.37
CA ASN A 149 0.07 3.54 9.10
C ASN A 149 -1.38 3.22 9.52
N ASN A 150 -2.15 2.58 8.63
CA ASN A 150 -3.49 2.12 8.97
C ASN A 150 -3.46 1.02 10.05
N GLN A 151 -2.54 0.07 9.99
CA GLN A 151 -2.41 -0.97 11.02
C GLN A 151 -2.05 -0.38 12.39
N SER A 152 -1.18 0.64 12.44
CA SER A 152 -0.91 1.38 13.68
C SER A 152 -2.14 2.12 14.19
N LEU A 153 -2.91 2.79 13.32
CA LEU A 153 -4.17 3.44 13.70
C LEU A 153 -5.13 2.46 14.35
N LEU A 154 -5.36 1.30 13.70
CA LEU A 154 -6.28 0.28 14.20
C LEU A 154 -5.80 -0.30 15.53
N PHE A 155 -4.49 -0.54 15.67
CA PHE A 155 -3.91 -0.97 16.93
C PHE A 155 -4.16 0.05 18.05
N ASP A 156 -3.84 1.32 17.82
CA ASP A 156 -3.96 2.34 18.85
C ASP A 156 -5.42 2.63 19.22
N LEU A 157 -6.34 2.51 18.27
CA LEU A 157 -7.78 2.61 18.49
C LEU A 157 -8.30 1.44 19.33
N ASP A 158 -7.90 0.20 19.00
CA ASP A 158 -8.30 -1.01 19.74
C ASP A 158 -7.72 -1.04 21.16
N ARG A 159 -6.47 -0.61 21.34
CA ARG A 159 -5.78 -0.63 22.63
C ARG A 159 -5.97 0.60 23.49
N GLY A 160 -6.49 1.69 22.94
CA GLY A 160 -6.56 2.98 23.63
C GLY A 160 -5.17 3.45 24.08
N THR A 161 -4.18 3.37 23.18
CA THR A 161 -2.79 3.69 23.50
C THR A 161 -2.66 5.10 24.09
N PRO A 162 -1.94 5.29 25.21
CA PRO A 162 -1.72 6.61 25.77
C PRO A 162 -1.14 7.61 24.76
N GLY A 163 -1.74 8.79 24.69
CA GLY A 163 -1.37 9.84 23.76
C GLY A 163 -2.17 9.87 22.46
N THR A 164 -3.11 8.96 22.24
CA THR A 164 -4.04 9.05 21.12
C THR A 164 -5.36 9.73 21.48
N ASP A 165 -6.02 10.28 20.45
CA ASP A 165 -7.40 10.74 20.54
C ASP A 165 -8.28 9.75 19.79
N SER A 166 -9.02 8.92 20.54
CA SER A 166 -9.95 7.93 19.98
C SER A 166 -10.95 8.53 18.98
N THR A 167 -11.43 9.76 19.19
CA THR A 167 -12.38 10.40 18.26
C THR A 167 -11.71 10.73 16.94
N GLY A 168 -10.47 11.20 17.02
CA GLY A 168 -9.63 11.46 15.86
C GLY A 168 -9.25 10.19 15.10
N LEU A 169 -8.89 9.11 15.82
CA LEU A 169 -8.59 7.81 15.19
C LEU A 169 -9.81 7.21 14.50
N GLU A 170 -10.99 7.26 15.13
CA GLU A 170 -12.25 6.79 14.53
C GLU A 170 -12.59 7.58 13.26
N HIS A 171 -12.39 8.90 13.29
CA HIS A 171 -12.58 9.76 12.13
C HIS A 171 -11.64 9.36 10.97
N ASP A 172 -10.35 9.18 11.26
CA ASP A 172 -9.32 8.92 10.24
C ASP A 172 -9.32 7.48 9.68
N ARG A 173 -9.95 6.52 10.38
CA ARG A 173 -9.87 5.08 10.09
C ARG A 173 -10.20 4.72 8.64
N ASP A 174 -11.27 5.30 8.11
CA ASP A 174 -11.88 4.87 6.84
C ASP A 174 -11.87 5.96 5.75
N VAL A 175 -11.24 7.11 6.00
CA VAL A 175 -11.47 8.32 5.19
C VAL A 175 -10.28 8.76 4.35
N VAL A 176 -9.09 8.22 4.57
CA VAL A 176 -7.91 8.46 3.71
C VAL A 176 -7.86 7.39 2.65
N ALA A 177 -8.14 7.77 1.42
CA ALA A 177 -8.16 6.85 0.29
C ALA A 177 -6.80 6.80 -0.39
N PHE A 178 -6.41 5.60 -0.83
CA PHE A 178 -5.28 5.36 -1.71
C PHE A 178 -5.79 5.05 -3.12
N TYR A 179 -5.28 5.77 -4.12
CA TYR A 179 -5.57 5.55 -5.53
C TYR A 179 -4.28 5.26 -6.30
N GLY A 180 -4.38 4.44 -7.36
CA GLY A 180 -3.25 4.04 -8.18
C GLY A 180 -3.00 2.53 -8.16
N ASP A 181 -1.86 2.12 -8.70
CA ASP A 181 -1.45 0.71 -8.72
C ASP A 181 -0.65 0.36 -7.45
N PRO A 182 -1.18 -0.46 -6.52
CA PRO A 182 -0.45 -0.88 -5.32
C PRO A 182 0.70 -1.85 -5.62
N ALA A 183 0.80 -2.39 -6.85
CA ALA A 183 1.96 -3.18 -7.27
C ALA A 183 3.09 -2.31 -7.84
N CYS A 184 2.83 -1.03 -8.12
CA CYS A 184 3.84 -0.08 -8.56
C CYS A 184 4.73 0.32 -7.37
N ARG A 185 5.94 -0.23 -7.30
CA ARG A 185 6.85 0.04 -6.19
C ARG A 185 7.39 1.47 -6.27
N MET A 186 6.98 2.31 -5.33
CA MET A 186 7.46 3.70 -5.19
C MET A 186 8.22 3.86 -3.87
N SER A 187 9.56 3.85 -3.93
CA SER A 187 10.44 3.91 -2.74
C SER A 187 11.44 5.05 -2.82
N LEU A 188 11.81 5.60 -1.67
CA LEU A 188 12.84 6.63 -1.57
C LEU A 188 14.26 6.07 -1.51
N TYR A 189 15.23 6.88 -1.93
CA TYR A 189 16.63 6.62 -1.61
C TYR A 189 16.89 6.96 -0.13
N PRO A 190 17.60 6.09 0.63
CA PRO A 190 18.01 6.42 1.99
C PRO A 190 19.05 7.55 1.94
N VAL A 191 18.67 8.73 2.44
CA VAL A 191 19.54 9.92 2.51
C VAL A 191 19.86 10.34 3.94
N THR A 192 19.16 9.77 4.93
CA THR A 192 19.40 9.96 6.36
C THR A 192 19.35 8.62 7.08
N ASP A 193 20.00 8.53 8.24
CA ASP A 193 19.85 7.37 9.11
C ASP A 193 18.40 7.26 9.62
N PRO A 194 17.83 6.04 9.74
CA PRO A 194 16.50 5.86 10.31
C PRO A 194 16.50 6.12 11.82
N LEU A 195 15.31 6.19 12.41
CA LEU A 195 15.18 6.29 13.87
C LEU A 195 15.70 5.02 14.57
N TYR A 196 15.41 3.86 14.00
CA TYR A 196 15.88 2.56 14.46
C TYR A 196 16.13 1.64 13.27
N THR A 197 16.96 0.62 13.46
CA THR A 197 17.07 -0.52 12.53
C THR A 197 16.16 -1.65 12.97
N GLU A 198 15.84 -2.54 12.05
CA GLU A 198 14.97 -3.69 12.30
C GLU A 198 15.56 -4.96 11.70
N GLU A 199 15.36 -6.07 12.38
CA GLU A 199 15.75 -7.40 11.94
C GLU A 199 14.58 -8.37 12.17
N LEU A 200 14.18 -9.09 11.11
CA LEU A 200 13.24 -10.20 11.21
C LEU A 200 13.94 -11.48 10.74
N THR A 201 14.28 -12.36 11.67
CA THR A 201 14.91 -13.65 11.38
C THR A 201 13.91 -14.79 11.51
N VAL A 202 14.15 -15.86 10.74
CA VAL A 202 13.29 -17.04 10.70
C VAL A 202 14.14 -18.30 10.78
N HIS A 203 13.93 -19.08 11.83
CA HIS A 203 14.49 -20.42 11.99
C HIS A 203 13.45 -21.45 11.61
N GLN A 204 13.75 -22.22 10.55
CA GLN A 204 12.79 -23.18 10.03
C GLN A 204 12.68 -24.41 10.92
N GLY A 205 11.46 -24.77 11.32
CA GLY A 205 11.18 -26.01 12.06
C GLY A 205 10.37 -26.99 11.22
N SER A 206 10.21 -28.22 11.73
CA SER A 206 9.46 -29.26 11.01
C SER A 206 7.95 -29.02 10.98
N GLU A 207 7.40 -28.37 12.01
CA GLU A 207 5.97 -28.09 12.14
C GLU A 207 5.64 -26.60 12.29
N ARG A 208 6.50 -25.88 13.01
CA ARG A 208 6.40 -24.43 13.22
C ARG A 208 7.78 -23.81 13.02
N ASP A 209 7.82 -22.64 12.42
CA ASP A 209 9.03 -21.84 12.34
C ASP A 209 9.09 -20.89 13.53
N THR A 210 10.30 -20.57 13.98
CA THR A 210 10.55 -19.57 15.02
C THR A 210 10.97 -18.26 14.37
N PHE A 211 10.26 -17.19 14.69
CA PHE A 211 10.51 -15.84 14.22
C PHE A 211 11.07 -15.01 15.37
N THR A 212 12.04 -14.16 15.06
CA THR A 212 12.52 -13.13 15.98
C THR A 212 12.49 -11.79 15.25
N TYR A 213 11.65 -10.88 15.72
CA TYR A 213 11.57 -9.51 15.24
C TYR A 213 12.18 -8.58 16.29
N ARG A 214 13.26 -7.90 15.94
CA ARG A 214 14.02 -7.01 16.81
C ARG A 214 14.14 -5.64 16.17
N ILE A 215 14.07 -4.61 17.00
CA ILE A 215 14.47 -3.25 16.65
C ILE A 215 15.65 -2.80 17.52
N THR A 216 16.48 -1.93 16.96
CA THR A 216 17.60 -1.29 17.65
C THR A 216 17.60 0.21 17.35
N MET A 217 17.45 1.04 18.37
CA MET A 217 17.45 2.50 18.23
C MET A 217 18.80 2.98 17.68
N VAL A 218 18.74 3.83 16.66
CA VAL A 218 19.91 4.50 16.07
C VAL A 218 20.03 5.92 16.58
N GLN A 219 18.88 6.56 16.81
CA GLN A 219 18.76 7.92 17.34
C GLN A 219 17.85 7.90 18.56
N GLU A 220 17.96 8.90 19.43
CA GLU A 220 16.99 9.10 20.51
C GLU A 220 15.60 9.32 19.91
N GLY A 221 14.56 8.70 20.47
CA GLY A 221 13.20 9.05 20.09
C GLY A 221 12.10 8.15 20.62
N THR A 222 10.90 8.38 20.11
CA THR A 222 9.64 7.86 20.65
C THR A 222 8.88 7.04 19.59
N PRO A 223 9.28 5.78 19.34
CA PRO A 223 8.64 4.92 18.33
C PRO A 223 7.27 4.41 18.81
N GLY A 224 6.28 5.31 18.74
CA GLY A 224 4.89 5.13 19.18
C GLY A 224 4.14 6.47 19.21
N THR A 225 2.90 6.50 19.69
CA THR A 225 2.01 7.68 19.64
C THR A 225 2.23 8.69 20.77
N PRO A 226 2.06 10.02 20.56
CA PRO A 226 1.27 10.66 19.48
C PRO A 226 1.98 10.96 18.15
N GLY A 227 3.31 11.00 18.11
CA GLY A 227 4.05 11.51 16.93
C GLY A 227 4.76 10.46 16.07
N GLY A 228 4.96 9.25 16.60
CA GLY A 228 5.56 8.13 15.89
C GLY A 228 4.54 7.05 15.55
N ARG A 229 5.03 5.91 15.06
CA ARG A 229 4.21 4.72 14.80
C ARG A 229 4.88 3.49 15.40
N GLN A 230 4.05 2.49 15.69
CA GLN A 230 4.50 1.22 16.23
C GLN A 230 5.43 0.54 15.21
N PRO A 231 6.58 -0.03 15.63
CA PRO A 231 7.36 -0.87 14.75
C PRO A 231 6.54 -2.02 14.19
N ILE A 232 6.63 -2.22 12.87
CA ILE A 232 5.86 -3.22 12.14
C ILE A 232 6.69 -3.77 10.97
N ALA A 233 6.58 -5.07 10.73
CA ALA A 233 7.23 -5.73 9.61
C ALA A 233 6.31 -6.77 8.97
N PHE A 234 6.33 -6.86 7.64
CA PHE A 234 5.74 -8.00 6.93
C PHE A 234 6.49 -9.28 7.27
N LEU A 235 5.74 -10.36 7.40
CA LEU A 235 6.25 -11.71 7.46
C LEU A 235 6.68 -12.14 6.05
N PRO A 236 7.78 -12.90 5.91
CA PRO A 236 8.27 -13.37 4.61
C PRO A 236 7.31 -14.31 3.89
N TYR A 237 6.28 -14.81 4.57
CA TYR A 237 5.20 -15.61 4.04
C TYR A 237 4.01 -15.60 5.00
N ARG A 238 2.84 -16.00 4.50
CA ARG A 238 1.62 -16.08 5.30
C ARG A 238 1.72 -17.18 6.37
N ILE A 239 1.17 -16.93 7.55
CA ILE A 239 1.09 -17.90 8.66
C ILE A 239 -0.37 -18.18 9.06
N ASP A 240 -0.65 -19.39 9.53
CA ASP A 240 -2.01 -19.79 9.95
C ASP A 240 -2.29 -19.46 11.43
N SER A 241 -1.24 -19.49 12.26
CA SER A 241 -1.34 -19.29 13.71
C SER A 241 0.03 -18.92 14.28
N ALA A 242 0.04 -18.04 15.28
CA ALA A 242 1.23 -17.64 16.02
C ALA A 242 1.09 -17.87 17.53
N GLU A 243 2.22 -18.09 18.20
CA GLU A 243 2.32 -18.16 19.66
C GLU A 243 3.59 -17.43 20.09
N VAL A 244 3.42 -16.38 20.90
CA VAL A 244 4.54 -15.60 21.45
C VAL A 244 5.29 -16.46 22.47
N LEU A 245 6.61 -16.57 22.31
CA LEU A 245 7.48 -17.24 23.27
C LEU A 245 8.04 -16.25 24.29
N SER A 246 8.45 -15.06 23.83
CA SER A 246 8.99 -14.01 24.67
C SER A 246 8.86 -12.65 24.00
N THR A 247 8.69 -11.59 24.78
CA THR A 247 8.78 -10.21 24.31
C THR A 247 9.14 -9.27 25.45
N ASP A 248 9.78 -8.15 25.11
CA ASP A 248 9.99 -6.99 25.99
C ASP A 248 9.15 -5.77 25.56
N ALA A 249 8.27 -5.92 24.58
CA ALA A 249 7.27 -4.95 24.19
C ALA A 249 6.11 -4.94 25.21
N TYR A 250 5.36 -3.83 25.27
CA TYR A 250 4.14 -3.73 26.08
C TYR A 250 3.03 -4.64 25.54
N ASP A 251 2.91 -4.70 24.21
CA ASP A 251 1.95 -5.54 23.50
C ASP A 251 2.52 -5.91 22.12
N VAL A 252 2.03 -7.02 21.56
CA VAL A 252 2.42 -7.51 20.24
C VAL A 252 1.18 -7.98 19.48
N VAL A 253 1.04 -7.53 18.25
CA VAL A 253 0.07 -8.07 17.29
C VAL A 253 0.81 -8.88 16.25
N ILE A 254 0.39 -10.14 16.08
CA ILE A 254 0.87 -11.03 15.01
C ILE A 254 -0.35 -11.47 14.22
N THR A 255 -0.39 -11.11 12.94
CA THR A 255 -1.44 -11.51 12.00
C THR A 255 -0.94 -12.64 11.11
N ASP A 256 -1.68 -12.95 10.04
CA ASP A 256 -1.22 -13.89 9.04
C ASP A 256 -0.07 -13.33 8.18
N ASP A 257 0.20 -12.03 8.16
CA ASP A 257 1.21 -11.40 7.29
C ASP A 257 2.08 -10.32 7.89
N PHE A 258 1.84 -9.86 9.12
CA PHE A 258 2.73 -8.92 9.78
C PHE A 258 2.89 -9.20 11.27
N VAL A 259 3.94 -8.61 11.83
CA VAL A 259 4.16 -8.46 13.27
C VAL A 259 4.30 -6.98 13.61
N LEU A 260 3.62 -6.52 14.65
CA LEU A 260 3.67 -5.16 15.19
C LEU A 260 3.98 -5.21 16.68
N MET A 261 4.85 -4.33 17.16
CA MET A 261 5.19 -4.22 18.58
C MET A 261 4.84 -2.84 19.13
N GLN A 262 4.18 -2.78 20.29
CA GLN A 262 4.08 -1.55 21.06
C GLN A 262 5.25 -1.44 22.02
N ILE A 263 6.18 -0.53 21.72
CA ILE A 263 7.42 -0.41 22.49
C ILE A 263 7.59 0.92 23.22
N TRP A 264 6.71 1.87 22.93
CA TRP A 264 6.69 3.20 23.55
C TRP A 264 5.26 3.73 23.55
N LYS A 265 4.91 4.55 24.55
CA LYS A 265 3.65 5.29 24.64
C LYS A 265 3.88 6.62 25.35
N GLN A 266 2.93 7.56 25.19
CA GLN A 266 3.03 8.84 25.87
C GLN A 266 3.17 8.67 27.39
N GLY A 267 4.18 9.35 27.94
CA GLY A 267 4.52 9.31 29.37
C GLY A 267 5.79 8.51 29.67
N ASP A 268 6.25 7.68 28.74
CA ASP A 268 7.56 7.04 28.82
C ASP A 268 8.66 8.03 28.41
N ASP A 269 9.85 7.87 28.99
CA ASP A 269 11.05 8.56 28.50
C ASP A 269 11.38 8.11 27.07
N PRO A 270 12.00 8.97 26.22
CA PRO A 270 12.50 8.56 24.92
C PRO A 270 13.45 7.36 25.02
N LEU A 271 13.45 6.50 24.01
CA LEU A 271 14.43 5.42 23.91
C LEU A 271 15.77 5.97 23.41
N GLU A 272 16.86 5.51 24.00
CA GLU A 272 18.21 5.98 23.72
C GLU A 272 18.86 5.20 22.57
N PRO A 273 19.85 5.77 21.85
CA PRO A 273 20.62 5.02 20.87
C PRO A 273 21.22 3.74 21.46
N GLY A 274 21.00 2.61 20.78
CA GLY A 274 21.41 1.28 21.23
C GLY A 274 20.37 0.52 22.06
N ASP A 275 19.28 1.16 22.51
CA ASP A 275 18.15 0.46 23.10
C ASP A 275 17.55 -0.53 22.10
N THR A 276 17.16 -1.69 22.61
CA THR A 276 16.55 -2.76 21.79
C THR A 276 15.19 -3.15 22.32
N ARG A 277 14.33 -3.61 21.40
CA ARG A 277 13.07 -4.27 21.71
C ARG A 277 12.87 -5.44 20.77
N GLU A 278 12.28 -6.51 21.27
CA GLU A 278 12.14 -7.77 20.57
C GLU A 278 10.85 -8.51 20.92
N VAL A 279 10.33 -9.22 19.92
CA VAL A 279 9.44 -10.36 20.11
C VAL A 279 9.99 -11.59 19.41
N THR A 280 9.96 -12.72 20.12
CA THR A 280 10.18 -14.04 19.55
C THR A 280 8.89 -14.84 19.64
N PHE A 281 8.47 -15.44 18.52
CA PHE A 281 7.24 -16.21 18.41
C PHE A 281 7.40 -17.42 17.50
N THR A 282 6.56 -18.42 17.66
CA THR A 282 6.48 -19.56 16.74
C THR A 282 5.22 -19.48 15.91
N ALA A 283 5.31 -19.79 14.62
CA ALA A 283 4.15 -19.79 13.75
C ALA A 283 4.12 -20.98 12.81
N LYS A 284 2.91 -21.41 12.48
CA LYS A 284 2.68 -22.44 11.47
C LYS A 284 2.58 -21.78 10.11
N ARG A 285 3.35 -22.24 9.12
CA ARG A 285 3.22 -21.76 7.75
C ARG A 285 1.80 -22.00 7.26
N ALA A 286 1.19 -20.96 6.70
CA ALA A 286 0.02 -21.17 5.89
C ALA A 286 0.40 -22.03 4.70
N LEU A 287 -0.47 -22.98 4.33
CA LEU A 287 -0.34 -23.71 3.08
C LEU A 287 -0.55 -22.71 1.94
N SER A 288 0.53 -22.08 1.49
CA SER A 288 0.44 -21.04 0.47
C SER A 288 0.09 -21.64 -0.90
N VAL A 289 -0.93 -21.03 -1.51
CA VAL A 289 -1.26 -21.14 -2.92
C VAL A 289 -0.53 -19.98 -3.59
N CYS A 290 0.76 -20.16 -3.92
CA CYS A 290 1.53 -19.12 -4.60
C CYS A 290 1.44 -19.27 -6.13
N GLU A 291 1.50 -18.14 -6.86
CA GLU A 291 1.83 -18.14 -8.29
C GLU A 291 3.20 -18.80 -8.48
N GLY A 292 3.25 -19.88 -9.27
CA GLY A 292 4.52 -20.32 -9.83
C GLY A 292 4.99 -19.30 -10.86
N ARG A 293 5.90 -18.39 -10.48
CA ARG A 293 6.75 -17.65 -11.43
C ARG A 293 7.71 -18.64 -12.09
N GLY A 294 7.18 -19.39 -13.05
CA GLY A 294 7.96 -20.26 -13.91
C GLY A 294 7.51 -20.03 -15.34
N SER A 295 8.23 -19.18 -16.08
CA SER A 295 8.25 -19.23 -17.53
C SER A 295 9.01 -20.49 -17.95
N SER A 296 8.42 -21.67 -17.70
CA SER A 296 8.92 -22.91 -18.28
C SER A 296 8.13 -23.17 -19.56
N PRO A 297 8.79 -23.52 -20.67
CA PRO A 297 8.11 -23.98 -21.89
C PRO A 297 7.29 -25.27 -21.65
N ASP A 298 7.45 -25.92 -20.50
CA ASP A 298 6.72 -27.12 -20.06
C ASP A 298 5.50 -26.84 -19.17
N ARG A 299 4.99 -25.60 -19.15
CA ARG A 299 3.76 -25.27 -18.42
C ARG A 299 2.59 -26.10 -18.92
N PHE A 300 1.95 -26.85 -18.02
CA PHE A 300 0.75 -27.58 -18.36
C PHE A 300 -0.52 -26.76 -18.11
N LEU A 301 -0.47 -25.63 -17.40
CA LEU A 301 -1.57 -24.69 -17.24
C LEU A 301 -1.21 -23.33 -17.85
N ASP A 302 -2.01 -22.90 -18.81
CA ASP A 302 -1.84 -21.64 -19.53
C ASP A 302 -3.13 -20.82 -19.44
N VAL A 303 -3.08 -19.74 -18.67
CA VAL A 303 -4.15 -18.75 -18.55
C VAL A 303 -3.76 -17.57 -19.44
N GLY A 304 -4.40 -17.46 -20.60
CA GLY A 304 -4.21 -16.31 -21.47
C GLY A 304 -4.65 -15.02 -20.79
N SER A 305 -4.12 -13.88 -21.24
CA SER A 305 -4.63 -12.56 -20.88
C SER A 305 -6.13 -12.53 -21.23
N CYS A 306 -7.00 -12.49 -20.21
CA CYS A 306 -8.43 -12.46 -20.42
C CYS A 306 -8.93 -11.04 -20.11
N PRO A 307 -8.89 -10.11 -21.09
CA PRO A 307 -9.67 -8.89 -21.00
C PRO A 307 -11.12 -9.31 -21.20
N ALA A 308 -11.92 -9.18 -20.14
CA ALA A 308 -13.37 -9.12 -20.13
C ALA A 308 -14.10 -9.61 -21.39
N ILE A 309 -14.58 -10.86 -21.41
CA ILE A 309 -15.84 -11.32 -22.05
C ILE A 309 -16.22 -12.67 -21.40
N GLU A 310 -17.49 -12.79 -21.01
CA GLU A 310 -18.24 -13.96 -20.55
C GLU A 310 -17.48 -15.31 -20.47
N GLY A 311 -17.03 -15.64 -19.25
CA GLY A 311 -16.44 -16.94 -18.93
C GLY A 311 -14.92 -16.90 -18.83
N LEU A 312 -14.38 -17.56 -17.80
CA LEU A 312 -12.95 -17.74 -17.67
C LEU A 312 -12.54 -19.00 -18.44
N SER A 313 -11.62 -18.87 -19.40
CA SER A 313 -11.05 -20.03 -20.09
C SER A 313 -9.54 -20.11 -19.96
N PHE A 314 -9.03 -21.32 -19.75
CA PHE A 314 -7.60 -21.61 -19.71
C PHE A 314 -7.29 -22.91 -20.45
N SER A 315 -6.04 -23.09 -20.84
CA SER A 315 -5.56 -24.27 -21.55
C SER A 315 -4.79 -25.19 -20.61
N LEU A 316 -4.99 -26.50 -20.77
CA LEU A 316 -4.24 -27.55 -20.10
C LEU A 316 -3.50 -28.43 -21.11
N SER A 317 -2.21 -28.70 -20.92
CA SER A 317 -1.41 -29.54 -21.82
C SER A 317 -0.96 -30.83 -21.12
N LEU A 318 -1.57 -31.96 -21.42
CA LEU A 318 -1.26 -33.24 -20.79
C LEU A 318 -0.33 -34.09 -21.66
N THR A 319 0.73 -34.63 -21.07
CA THR A 319 1.63 -35.59 -21.75
C THR A 319 1.03 -36.99 -21.86
N GLU A 320 0.14 -37.35 -20.95
CA GLU A 320 -0.58 -38.64 -20.91
C GLU A 320 -2.02 -38.43 -20.44
N ALA A 321 -2.92 -39.34 -20.79
CA ALA A 321 -4.31 -39.27 -20.35
C ALA A 321 -4.42 -39.47 -18.84
N GLY A 322 -5.29 -38.72 -18.17
CA GLY A 322 -5.41 -38.79 -16.72
C GLY A 322 -6.56 -37.99 -16.14
N LEU A 323 -6.78 -38.17 -14.84
CA LEU A 323 -7.71 -37.36 -14.08
C LEU A 323 -7.07 -36.00 -13.80
N VAL A 324 -7.73 -34.94 -14.26
CA VAL A 324 -7.41 -33.57 -13.89
C VAL A 324 -8.34 -33.11 -12.79
N ARG A 325 -7.76 -32.60 -11.70
CA ARG A 325 -8.47 -31.87 -10.65
C ARG A 325 -8.15 -30.39 -10.75
N ILE A 326 -9.18 -29.56 -10.83
CA ILE A 326 -9.08 -28.10 -10.87
C ILE A 326 -9.72 -27.55 -9.60
N ASN A 327 -8.95 -26.90 -8.74
CA ASN A 327 -9.44 -26.24 -7.54
C ASN A 327 -9.46 -24.72 -7.75
N ILE A 328 -10.46 -24.06 -7.19
CA ILE A 328 -10.65 -22.61 -7.33
C ILE A 328 -10.64 -21.99 -5.94
N TYR A 329 -9.87 -20.92 -5.79
CA TYR A 329 -9.69 -20.20 -4.54
C TYR A 329 -10.02 -18.72 -4.74
N ASN A 330 -10.57 -18.06 -3.71
CA ASN A 330 -10.68 -16.60 -3.69
C ASN A 330 -9.33 -15.94 -3.37
N SER A 331 -9.28 -14.61 -3.40
CA SER A 331 -8.09 -13.81 -3.06
C SER A 331 -7.56 -14.05 -1.65
N ALA A 332 -8.41 -14.48 -0.71
CA ALA A 332 -8.04 -14.84 0.66
C ALA A 332 -7.54 -16.31 0.80
N GLY A 333 -7.32 -17.03 -0.30
CA GLY A 333 -6.84 -18.42 -0.27
C GLY A 333 -7.88 -19.46 0.14
N ARG A 334 -9.15 -19.07 0.35
CA ARG A 334 -10.25 -20.00 0.67
C ARG A 334 -10.68 -20.73 -0.60
N LYS A 335 -10.72 -22.07 -0.53
CA LYS A 335 -11.23 -22.92 -1.61
C LYS A 335 -12.74 -22.79 -1.76
N LEU A 336 -13.17 -22.45 -2.96
CA LEU A 336 -14.58 -22.27 -3.32
C LEU A 336 -15.17 -23.54 -3.91
N SER A 337 -14.45 -24.17 -4.84
CA SER A 337 -14.96 -25.31 -5.60
C SER A 337 -13.86 -26.19 -6.19
N THR A 338 -14.25 -27.38 -6.64
CA THR A 338 -13.38 -28.34 -7.33
C THR A 338 -14.09 -28.93 -8.55
N LEU A 339 -13.49 -28.80 -9.73
CA LEU A 339 -13.86 -29.53 -10.95
C LEU A 339 -12.95 -30.76 -11.12
N ARG A 340 -13.53 -31.89 -11.52
CA ARG A 340 -12.79 -33.13 -11.84
C ARG A 340 -13.16 -33.60 -13.24
N LYS A 341 -12.16 -33.86 -14.08
CA LYS A 341 -12.39 -34.29 -15.46
C LYS A 341 -11.29 -35.25 -15.93
N HIS A 342 -11.67 -36.36 -16.54
CA HIS A 342 -10.71 -37.20 -17.26
C HIS A 342 -10.45 -36.60 -18.64
N LEU A 343 -9.18 -36.41 -18.99
CA LEU A 343 -8.76 -35.84 -20.26
C LEU A 343 -7.74 -36.76 -20.94
N SER A 344 -7.74 -36.81 -22.27
CA SER A 344 -6.72 -37.52 -23.05
C SER A 344 -5.39 -36.76 -23.03
N ALA A 345 -4.30 -37.38 -23.49
CA ALA A 345 -3.07 -36.64 -23.81
C ALA A 345 -3.38 -35.55 -24.86
N GLY A 346 -2.66 -34.42 -24.78
CA GLY A 346 -2.82 -33.27 -25.66
C GLY A 346 -3.25 -31.98 -24.95
N ARG A 347 -3.48 -30.92 -25.73
CA ARG A 347 -3.91 -29.60 -25.24
C ARG A 347 -5.44 -29.52 -25.20
N HIS A 348 -5.99 -29.13 -24.06
CA HIS A 348 -7.42 -29.01 -23.80
C HIS A 348 -7.75 -27.59 -23.36
N ARG A 349 -8.86 -27.04 -23.83
CA ARG A 349 -9.40 -25.78 -23.31
C ARG A 349 -10.50 -26.09 -22.29
N ILE A 350 -10.38 -25.50 -21.10
CA ILE A 350 -11.39 -25.57 -20.05
C ILE A 350 -12.02 -24.19 -19.92
N ALA A 351 -13.35 -24.15 -19.89
CA ALA A 351 -14.12 -22.94 -19.62
C ALA A 351 -14.88 -23.14 -18.30
N LEU A 352 -14.85 -22.12 -17.45
CA LEU A 352 -15.56 -22.06 -16.18
C LEU A 352 -16.54 -20.88 -16.20
N GLY A 353 -17.79 -21.16 -15.82
CA GLY A 353 -18.83 -20.16 -15.69
C GLY A 353 -18.98 -19.60 -14.27
N SER A 354 -19.98 -18.74 -14.10
CA SER A 354 -20.29 -18.05 -12.84
C SER A 354 -20.54 -18.97 -11.64
N GLU A 355 -20.91 -20.23 -11.86
CA GLU A 355 -21.15 -21.22 -10.82
C GLU A 355 -19.89 -21.57 -10.01
N TYR A 356 -18.71 -21.23 -10.54
CA TYR A 356 -17.42 -21.48 -9.92
C TYR A 356 -16.82 -20.25 -9.20
N PHE A 357 -17.45 -19.08 -9.38
CA PHE A 357 -16.94 -17.80 -8.89
C PHE A 357 -18.01 -17.08 -8.06
N GLY A 358 -17.57 -16.23 -7.13
CA GLY A 358 -18.45 -15.39 -6.33
C GLY A 358 -18.68 -14.02 -6.98
N ALA A 359 -18.31 -12.97 -6.25
CA ALA A 359 -18.32 -11.59 -6.77
C ALA A 359 -17.22 -11.35 -7.81
N SER A 360 -17.29 -10.25 -8.54
CA SER A 360 -16.15 -9.77 -9.35
C SER A 360 -14.91 -9.63 -8.47
N GLY A 361 -13.75 -10.07 -8.94
CA GLY A 361 -12.51 -10.01 -8.16
C GLY A 361 -11.41 -10.92 -8.67
N ILE A 362 -10.37 -11.05 -7.84
CA ILE A 362 -9.20 -11.90 -8.10
C ILE A 362 -9.44 -13.31 -7.52
N TYR A 363 -9.13 -14.32 -8.32
CA TYR A 363 -9.23 -15.73 -7.97
C TYR A 363 -7.94 -16.46 -8.36
N PHE A 364 -7.75 -17.67 -7.82
CA PHE A 364 -6.67 -18.56 -8.18
C PHE A 364 -7.21 -19.90 -8.63
N VAL A 365 -6.69 -20.41 -9.76
CA VAL A 365 -7.03 -21.71 -10.32
C VAL A 365 -5.81 -22.61 -10.18
N GLU A 366 -5.97 -23.72 -9.46
CA GLU A 366 -4.96 -24.77 -9.30
C GLU A 366 -5.36 -25.98 -10.14
N ALA A 367 -4.52 -26.37 -11.08
CA ALA A 367 -4.65 -27.61 -11.82
C ALA A 367 -3.71 -28.68 -11.25
N ILE A 368 -4.20 -29.91 -11.14
CA ILE A 368 -3.44 -31.09 -10.70
C ILE A 368 -3.73 -32.24 -11.65
N ALA A 369 -2.68 -32.80 -12.25
CA ALA A 369 -2.77 -33.95 -13.14
C ALA A 369 -1.43 -34.70 -13.19
N ASN A 370 -1.45 -36.03 -13.19
CA ASN A 370 -0.27 -36.89 -13.38
C ASN A 370 0.95 -36.49 -12.52
N GLY A 371 0.71 -36.20 -11.24
CA GLY A 371 1.76 -35.77 -10.29
C GLY A 371 2.24 -34.32 -10.47
N LYS A 372 1.79 -33.60 -11.51
CA LYS A 372 2.06 -32.17 -11.69
C LYS A 372 0.99 -31.31 -11.03
N ARG A 373 1.40 -30.15 -10.52
CA ARG A 373 0.56 -29.14 -9.89
C ARG A 373 0.99 -27.77 -10.37
N GLU A 374 0.06 -26.99 -10.92
CA GLU A 374 0.29 -25.61 -11.35
C GLU A 374 -0.86 -24.72 -10.92
N ILE A 375 -0.55 -23.44 -10.66
CA ILE A 375 -1.49 -22.46 -10.13
C ILE A 375 -1.35 -21.17 -10.93
N ALA A 376 -2.48 -20.57 -11.26
CA ALA A 376 -2.54 -19.31 -11.98
C ALA A 376 -3.57 -18.35 -11.39
N ARG A 377 -3.22 -17.06 -11.37
CA ARG A 377 -4.12 -15.96 -11.02
C ARG A 377 -5.07 -15.67 -12.17
N VAL A 378 -6.34 -15.43 -11.84
CA VAL A 378 -7.39 -15.12 -12.81
C VAL A 378 -8.25 -13.98 -12.29
N VAL A 379 -8.71 -13.11 -13.18
CA VAL A 379 -9.67 -12.05 -12.86
C VAL A 379 -11.03 -12.50 -13.35
N TRP A 380 -12.01 -12.53 -12.45
CA TRP A 380 -13.40 -12.82 -12.77
C TRP A 380 -14.21 -11.53 -12.63
N LEU A 381 -14.99 -11.21 -13.65
CA LEU A 381 -15.97 -10.13 -13.60
C LEU A 381 -17.35 -10.77 -13.75
N LYS A 382 -18.18 -10.61 -12.72
CA LYS A 382 -19.57 -11.00 -12.75
C LYS A 382 -20.32 -9.95 -13.56
N ASN A 383 -20.84 -10.35 -14.73
CA ASN A 383 -21.77 -9.54 -15.53
C ASN A 383 -23.12 -9.39 -14.83
#